data_AF-A0A1V5X643-F1
#
_entry.id   AF-A0A1V5X643-F1
#
_cell.length_a   1.000
_cell.length_b   1.000
_cell.length_c   1.000
_cell.angle_alpha   90.00
_cell.angle_beta   90.00
_cell.angle_gamma   90.00
#
_symmetry.space_group_name_H-M   'P 1'
#
loop_
_entity.id
_entity.type
_entity.pdbx_description
1 polymer ?
#
loop_
_entity_poly.entity_id
_entity_poly.type
_entity_poly.pdbx_seq_one_letter_code
_entity_poly.pdbx_strand_id
1 'polypeptide(L)'
;MRTFKRIRDRGFTLVELMIVVAIIGVLAALAIYGVRKYLLNAKTAEAKEGIGRIAKDASSAYDREGMPSATLALTASAGITHRLCESAAMVPSAQANVAGQKWQSSPSHWTGPGWNCLKFSMKDPQYYMYQYDSSATTGAAGTFFTAYAFGDLNGDTVTSMFSLGGSIQSATSGGLVLTIAPNFAENMPEE
;
A
#
# COMPACT_ATOMS: atom_id res chain seq x y z
N MET A 1 33.35 -64.21 -16.08
CA MET A 1 33.54 -62.92 -16.78
C MET A 1 32.17 -62.27 -16.98
N ARG A 2 31.91 -61.10 -16.37
CA ARG A 2 30.67 -60.34 -16.59
C ARG A 2 30.87 -59.40 -17.77
N THR A 3 30.15 -59.63 -18.87
CA THR A 3 30.20 -58.80 -20.08
C THR A 3 29.44 -57.50 -19.84
N PHE A 4 30.14 -56.36 -19.78
CA PHE A 4 29.52 -55.05 -19.78
C PHE A 4 28.92 -54.76 -21.17
N LYS A 5 27.59 -54.70 -21.24
CA LYS A 5 26.84 -54.31 -22.43
C LYS A 5 27.12 -52.82 -22.71
N ARG A 6 27.89 -52.52 -23.77
CA ARG A 6 28.11 -51.13 -24.23
C ARG A 6 26.76 -50.55 -24.67
N ILE A 7 26.26 -49.57 -23.92
CA ILE A 7 25.16 -48.71 -24.36
C ILE A 7 25.76 -47.81 -25.43
N ARG A 8 25.19 -47.84 -26.64
CA ARG A 8 25.65 -47.03 -27.77
C ARG A 8 25.16 -45.60 -27.55
N ASP A 9 26.07 -44.67 -27.24
CA ASP A 9 25.75 -43.25 -27.12
C ASP A 9 25.19 -42.76 -28.47
N ARG A 10 23.89 -42.45 -28.50
CA ARG A 10 23.28 -41.77 -29.64
C ARG A 10 23.58 -40.28 -29.49
N GLY A 11 24.25 -39.69 -30.47
CA GLY A 11 24.49 -38.25 -30.52
C GLY A 11 23.20 -37.48 -30.80
N PHE A 12 23.09 -36.28 -30.22
CA PHE A 12 22.00 -35.34 -30.44
C PHE A 12 22.04 -34.80 -31.88
N THR A 13 20.91 -34.73 -32.57
CA THR A 13 20.86 -34.16 -33.93
C THR A 13 20.69 -32.64 -33.89
N LEU A 14 21.23 -31.92 -34.89
CA LEU A 14 21.02 -30.47 -35.03
C LEU A 14 19.53 -30.13 -35.16
N VAL A 15 18.75 -31.02 -35.77
CA VAL A 15 17.30 -30.85 -35.94
C VAL A 15 16.56 -30.94 -34.60
N GLU A 16 16.91 -31.91 -33.75
CA GLU A 16 16.35 -31.99 -32.38
C GLU A 16 16.64 -30.71 -31.59
N LEU A 17 17.85 -30.17 -31.73
CA LEU A 17 18.22 -28.94 -31.04
C LEU A 17 17.42 -27.73 -31.55
N MET A 18 17.22 -27.60 -32.87
CA MET A 18 16.41 -26.52 -33.44
C MET A 18 14.96 -26.54 -32.96
N ILE A 19 14.35 -27.72 -32.89
CA ILE A 19 12.96 -27.88 -32.41
C ILE A 19 12.89 -27.52 -30.92
N VAL A 20 13.84 -27.97 -30.10
CA VAL A 20 13.88 -27.65 -28.67
C VAL A 20 13.97 -26.13 -28.45
N VAL A 21 14.85 -25.44 -29.18
CA VAL A 21 14.98 -23.97 -29.08
C VAL A 21 13.69 -23.27 -29.50
N ALA A 22 13.02 -23.74 -30.56
CA ALA A 22 11.75 -23.18 -30.99
C ALA A 22 10.65 -23.33 -29.93
N ILE A 23 10.53 -24.52 -29.31
CA ILE A 23 9.54 -24.77 -28.25
C ILE A 23 9.85 -23.92 -27.03
N ILE A 24 11.13 -23.84 -26.59
CA ILE A 24 11.54 -23.01 -25.46
C ILE A 24 11.22 -21.52 -25.72
N GLY A 25 11.43 -21.04 -26.95
CA GLY A 25 11.12 -19.65 -27.32
C GLY A 25 9.64 -19.31 -27.15
N VAL A 26 8.73 -20.18 -27.61
CA VAL A 26 7.27 -19.99 -27.45
C VAL A 26 6.86 -20.06 -25.96
N LEU A 27 7.38 -21.04 -25.22
CA LEU A 27 7.09 -21.18 -23.79
C LEU A 27 7.58 -19.96 -22.99
N ALA A 28 8.76 -19.43 -23.31
CA ALA A 28 9.30 -18.24 -22.66
C ALA A 28 8.45 -16.99 -22.89
N ALA A 29 7.97 -16.78 -24.13
CA ALA A 29 7.12 -15.64 -24.46
C ALA A 29 5.79 -15.63 -23.66
N LEU A 30 5.13 -16.79 -23.57
CA LEU A 30 3.90 -16.95 -22.77
C LEU A 30 4.16 -16.77 -21.28
N ALA A 31 5.27 -17.33 -20.77
CA ALA A 31 5.65 -17.20 -19.37
C ALA A 31 5.92 -15.75 -18.97
N ILE A 32 6.58 -14.95 -19.81
CA ILE A 32 6.87 -13.54 -19.53
C ILE A 32 5.58 -12.74 -19.32
N TYR A 33 4.58 -12.91 -20.18
CA TYR A 33 3.31 -12.20 -20.03
C TYR A 33 2.58 -12.58 -18.74
N GLY A 34 2.50 -13.88 -18.44
CA GLY A 34 1.87 -14.37 -17.22
C GLY A 34 2.54 -13.86 -15.94
N VAL A 35 3.87 -13.92 -15.88
CA VAL A 35 4.65 -13.44 -14.73
C VAL A 35 4.51 -11.94 -14.54
N ARG A 36 4.55 -11.14 -15.62
CA ARG A 36 4.37 -9.67 -15.54
C ARG A 36 3.02 -9.31 -14.92
N LYS A 37 1.94 -9.93 -15.39
CA LYS A 37 0.59 -9.68 -14.83
C LYS A 37 0.51 -10.08 -13.35
N TYR A 38 1.10 -11.20 -12.97
CA TYR A 38 1.15 -11.62 -11.57
C TYR A 38 1.90 -10.61 -10.70
N LEU A 39 3.04 -10.10 -11.16
CA LEU A 39 3.83 -9.11 -10.42
C LEU A 39 3.10 -7.77 -10.30
N LEU A 40 2.41 -7.29 -11.35
CA LEU A 40 1.60 -6.07 -11.27
C LEU A 40 0.44 -6.22 -10.27
N ASN A 41 -0.26 -7.36 -10.30
CA ASN A 41 -1.32 -7.63 -9.32
C ASN A 41 -0.79 -7.72 -7.88
N ALA A 42 0.41 -8.26 -7.68
CA ALA A 42 1.05 -8.27 -6.36
C ALA A 42 1.40 -6.86 -5.88
N LYS A 43 1.89 -5.99 -6.79
CA LYS A 43 2.18 -4.58 -6.50
C LYS A 43 0.91 -3.80 -6.16
N THR A 44 -0.18 -3.95 -6.91
CA THR A 44 -1.45 -3.27 -6.60
C THR A 44 -2.08 -3.77 -5.30
N ALA A 45 -1.92 -5.06 -4.98
CA ALA A 45 -2.34 -5.60 -3.69
C ALA A 45 -1.58 -4.97 -2.51
N GLU A 46 -0.28 -4.74 -2.64
CA GLU A 46 0.54 -4.04 -1.63
C GLU A 46 0.04 -2.61 -1.38
N ALA A 47 -0.31 -1.86 -2.43
CA ALA A 47 -0.86 -0.52 -2.30
C ALA A 47 -2.17 -0.54 -1.50
N LYS A 48 -3.11 -1.42 -1.87
CA LYS A 48 -4.41 -1.59 -1.22
C LYS A 48 -4.28 -2.04 0.23
N GLU A 49 -3.36 -2.96 0.52
CA GLU A 49 -3.08 -3.40 1.88
C GLU A 49 -2.54 -2.24 2.73
N GLY A 50 -1.58 -1.47 2.20
CA GLY A 50 -0.97 -0.34 2.91
C GLY A 50 -1.99 0.73 3.28
N ILE A 51 -2.77 1.23 2.32
CA ILE A 51 -3.81 2.25 2.59
C ILE A 51 -4.98 1.68 3.41
N GLY A 52 -5.30 0.39 3.26
CA GLY A 52 -6.30 -0.30 4.08
C GLY A 52 -5.88 -0.38 5.55
N ARG A 53 -4.59 -0.65 5.81
CA ARG A 53 -4.01 -0.60 7.17
C ARG A 53 -4.06 0.81 7.73
N ILE A 54 -3.67 1.83 6.95
CA ILE A 54 -3.74 3.24 7.38
C ILE A 54 -5.17 3.64 7.73
N ALA A 55 -6.16 3.30 6.90
CA ALA A 55 -7.56 3.62 7.15
C ALA A 55 -8.11 2.92 8.40
N LYS A 56 -7.73 1.65 8.63
CA LYS A 56 -8.07 0.92 9.85
C LYS A 56 -7.40 1.51 11.10
N ASP A 57 -6.16 1.95 10.98
CA ASP A 57 -5.45 2.60 12.08
C ASP A 57 -6.05 3.98 12.37
N ALA A 58 -6.52 4.70 11.34
CA ALA A 58 -7.27 5.94 11.48
C ALA A 58 -8.62 5.72 12.19
N SER A 59 -9.33 4.64 11.88
CA SER A 59 -10.56 4.32 12.61
C SER A 59 -10.30 3.91 14.05
N SER A 60 -9.27 3.11 14.30
CA SER A 60 -8.83 2.80 15.65
C SER A 60 -8.41 4.05 16.42
N ALA A 61 -7.77 5.02 15.76
CA ALA A 61 -7.39 6.29 16.38
C ALA A 61 -8.61 7.17 16.70
N TYR A 62 -9.63 7.17 15.84
CA TYR A 62 -10.90 7.86 16.10
C TYR A 62 -11.64 7.25 17.29
N ASP A 63 -11.72 5.92 17.37
CA ASP A 63 -12.39 5.21 18.47
C ASP A 63 -11.66 5.36 19.81
N ARG A 64 -10.36 5.72 19.79
CA ARG A 64 -9.63 6.08 21.01
C ARG A 64 -10.14 7.42 21.52
N GLU A 65 -10.61 7.43 22.76
CA GLU A 65 -10.90 8.65 23.48
C GLU A 65 -9.63 9.51 23.61
N GLY A 66 -9.69 10.73 23.07
CA GLY A 66 -8.60 11.70 23.14
C GLY A 66 -9.10 12.98 23.77
N MET A 67 -8.47 13.41 24.86
CA MET A 67 -8.60 14.80 25.28
C MET A 67 -7.57 15.62 24.48
N PRO A 68 -7.96 16.69 23.78
CA PRO A 68 -6.96 17.67 23.35
C PRO A 68 -6.22 18.14 24.60
N SER A 69 -4.90 18.28 24.51
CA SER A 69 -4.09 18.91 25.56
C SER A 69 -4.48 20.39 25.68
N ALA A 70 -5.65 20.63 26.24
CA ALA A 70 -6.18 21.93 26.54
C ALA A 70 -5.93 22.18 28.03
N THR A 71 -5.17 23.22 28.34
CA THR A 71 -5.16 23.79 29.69
C THR A 71 -6.55 24.34 29.96
N LEU A 72 -7.36 23.57 30.69
CA LEU A 72 -8.68 24.00 31.11
C LEU A 72 -8.53 25.09 32.18
N ALA A 73 -9.28 26.19 32.03
CA ALA A 73 -9.40 27.17 33.10
C ALA A 73 -10.12 26.55 34.30
N LEU A 74 -9.92 27.11 35.50
CA LEU A 74 -10.64 26.68 36.69
C LEU A 74 -12.16 26.83 36.44
N THR A 75 -12.94 25.77 36.67
CA THR A 75 -14.38 25.61 36.33
C THR A 75 -14.73 25.33 34.86
N ALA A 76 -13.76 25.18 33.97
CA ALA A 76 -14.01 24.76 32.58
C ALA A 76 -14.05 23.22 32.45
N SER A 77 -14.95 22.73 31.58
CA SER A 77 -15.05 21.33 31.19
C SER A 77 -14.84 21.21 29.69
N ALA A 78 -14.05 20.24 29.24
CA ALA A 78 -14.02 19.80 27.85
C ALA A 78 -14.63 18.40 27.77
N GLY A 79 -15.48 18.18 26.77
CA GLY A 79 -15.96 16.84 26.45
C GLY A 79 -14.82 15.97 25.94
N ILE A 80 -14.86 14.69 26.28
CA ILE A 80 -14.08 13.66 25.57
C ILE A 80 -14.69 13.58 24.17
N THR A 81 -13.89 13.88 23.14
CA THR A 81 -14.33 13.78 21.76
C THR A 81 -13.45 12.80 21.01
N HIS A 82 -14.08 11.99 20.18
CA HIS A 82 -13.36 11.25 19.14
C HIS A 82 -12.73 12.26 18.18
N ARG A 83 -11.57 11.94 17.62
CA ARG A 83 -10.88 12.84 16.69
C ARG A 83 -10.09 12.08 15.65
N LEU A 84 -9.92 12.70 14.49
CA LEU A 84 -8.97 12.23 13.49
C LEU A 84 -7.55 12.66 13.87
N CYS A 85 -6.58 11.88 13.40
CA CYS A 85 -5.19 12.25 13.48
C CYS A 85 -4.90 13.45 12.56
N GLU A 86 -3.81 14.16 12.84
CA GLU A 86 -3.30 15.18 11.91
C GLU A 86 -2.80 14.54 10.61
N SER A 87 -2.71 15.34 9.55
CA SER A 87 -2.14 14.88 8.28
C SER A 87 -0.70 14.43 8.49
N ALA A 88 -0.33 13.34 7.83
CA ALA A 88 0.95 12.69 7.92
C ALA A 88 1.68 12.81 6.59
N ALA A 89 2.91 13.31 6.63
CA ALA A 89 3.73 13.55 5.45
C ALA A 89 3.97 12.26 4.65
N MET A 90 4.18 12.39 3.34
CA MET A 90 4.41 11.23 2.49
C MET A 90 5.69 10.47 2.88
N VAL A 91 5.64 9.13 2.87
CA VAL A 91 6.78 8.24 3.15
C VAL A 91 6.87 7.16 2.07
N PRO A 92 7.95 7.11 1.28
CA PRO A 92 9.14 7.98 1.30
C PRO A 92 8.80 9.37 0.73
N SER A 93 9.54 10.39 1.15
CA SER A 93 9.29 11.79 0.78
C SER A 93 9.63 12.16 -0.67
N ALA A 94 10.21 11.23 -1.44
CA ALA A 94 10.66 11.47 -2.81
C ALA A 94 10.22 10.34 -3.73
N GLN A 95 9.63 10.70 -4.88
CA GLN A 95 9.21 9.75 -5.92
C GLN A 95 10.37 8.96 -6.52
N ALA A 96 11.55 9.57 -6.63
CA ALA A 96 12.76 8.90 -7.11
C ALA A 96 13.11 7.62 -6.32
N ASN A 97 12.69 7.52 -5.06
CA ASN A 97 12.96 6.36 -4.21
C ASN A 97 12.11 5.13 -4.60
N VAL A 98 10.98 5.34 -5.27
CA VAL A 98 10.05 4.28 -5.67
C VAL A 98 9.99 4.08 -7.19
N ALA A 99 10.62 4.97 -7.98
CA ALA A 99 10.68 4.89 -9.44
C ALA A 99 11.37 3.61 -9.93
N GLY A 100 10.58 2.63 -10.38
CA GLY A 100 11.03 1.35 -10.90
C GLY A 100 11.76 0.45 -9.89
N GLN A 101 11.79 0.81 -8.61
CA GLN A 101 12.60 0.15 -7.59
C GLN A 101 11.85 0.00 -6.26
N LYS A 102 12.33 -0.94 -5.42
CA LYS A 102 11.82 -1.10 -4.07
C LYS A 102 12.56 -0.18 -3.12
N TRP A 103 11.82 0.51 -2.27
CA TRP A 103 12.38 1.26 -1.16
C TRP A 103 12.27 0.47 0.14
N GLN A 104 13.36 0.42 0.91
CA GLN A 104 13.34 -0.26 2.21
C GLN A 104 12.79 0.66 3.29
N SER A 105 11.60 0.29 3.80
CA SER A 105 10.96 1.02 4.89
C SER A 105 11.61 0.70 6.24
N SER A 106 11.52 1.63 7.17
CA SER A 106 11.98 1.46 8.55
C SER A 106 11.06 2.22 9.50
N PRO A 107 10.93 1.80 10.78
CA PRO A 107 10.10 2.50 11.74
C PRO A 107 10.46 3.98 11.94
N SER A 108 11.73 4.35 11.72
CA SER A 108 12.19 5.74 11.84
C SER A 108 11.63 6.66 10.74
N HIS A 109 11.16 6.11 9.62
CA HIS A 109 10.57 6.88 8.53
C HIS A 109 9.11 7.27 8.79
N TRP A 110 8.41 6.54 9.67
CA TRP A 110 6.99 6.76 10.00
C TRP A 110 6.84 7.63 11.24
N THR A 111 7.45 8.81 11.21
CA THR A 111 7.49 9.74 12.34
C THR A 111 6.74 11.03 12.02
N GLY A 112 6.29 11.73 13.06
CA GLY A 112 5.52 12.97 12.95
C GLY A 112 4.16 12.85 13.64
N PRO A 113 3.45 13.97 13.84
CA PRO A 113 2.22 13.99 14.64
C PRO A 113 1.13 13.08 14.07
N GLY A 114 0.95 13.06 12.75
CA GLY A 114 0.01 12.17 12.07
C GLY A 114 0.36 10.68 12.22
N TRP A 115 1.58 10.28 11.80
CA TRP A 115 2.02 8.88 11.87
C TRP A 115 2.06 8.33 13.29
N ASN A 116 2.54 9.13 14.26
CA ASN A 116 2.57 8.76 15.68
C ASN A 116 1.16 8.58 16.25
N CYS A 117 0.20 9.42 15.84
CA CYS A 117 -1.21 9.31 16.25
C CYS A 117 -1.85 8.03 15.69
N LEU A 118 -1.64 7.76 14.40
CA LEU A 118 -2.11 6.53 13.74
C LEU A 118 -1.46 5.28 14.35
N LYS A 119 -0.25 5.40 14.89
CA LYS A 119 0.62 4.28 15.30
C LYS A 119 0.98 3.36 14.13
N PHE A 120 1.02 3.93 12.93
CA PHE A 120 1.36 3.19 11.72
C PHE A 120 2.88 3.11 11.56
N SER A 121 3.37 1.95 11.15
CA SER A 121 4.77 1.74 10.76
C SER A 121 4.87 0.54 9.81
N MET A 122 5.85 0.62 8.91
CA MET A 122 6.24 -0.46 7.99
C MET A 122 7.76 -0.66 8.02
N LYS A 123 8.19 -1.92 7.87
CA LYS A 123 9.61 -2.32 7.86
C LYS A 123 10.00 -3.13 6.62
N ASP A 124 9.01 -3.55 5.83
CA ASP A 124 9.21 -4.40 4.67
C ASP A 124 9.46 -3.50 3.43
N PRO A 125 10.10 -4.01 2.37
CA PRO A 125 10.31 -3.23 1.15
C PRO A 125 8.98 -2.89 0.48
N GLN A 126 8.85 -1.65 0.03
CA GLN A 126 7.63 -1.13 -0.60
C GLN A 126 7.91 -0.52 -1.99
N TYR A 127 6.93 -0.59 -2.90
CA TYR A 127 6.92 0.09 -4.21
C TYR A 127 6.13 1.40 -4.19
N TYR A 128 5.35 1.64 -3.15
CA TYR A 128 4.48 2.81 -3.03
C TYR A 128 4.99 3.74 -1.94
N MET A 129 4.79 5.04 -2.14
CA MET A 129 4.81 6.04 -1.10
C MET A 129 3.40 6.17 -0.52
N TYR A 130 3.31 6.34 0.79
CA TYR A 130 2.02 6.49 1.47
C TYR A 130 1.91 7.85 2.13
N GLN A 131 0.71 8.42 2.10
CA GLN A 131 0.37 9.68 2.73
C GLN A 131 -0.99 9.54 3.42
N TYR A 132 -1.21 10.32 4.46
CA TYR A 132 -2.50 10.42 5.14
C TYR A 132 -2.86 11.89 5.26
N ASP A 133 -3.99 12.29 4.68
CA ASP A 133 -4.51 13.64 4.84
C ASP A 133 -5.82 13.63 5.61
N SER A 134 -5.96 14.54 6.56
CA SER A 134 -7.18 14.76 7.35
C SER A 134 -7.72 16.16 7.07
N SER A 135 -9.02 16.30 6.80
CA SER A 135 -9.64 17.61 6.56
C SER A 135 -9.66 18.49 7.82
N ALA A 136 -9.77 17.87 9.00
CA ALA A 136 -9.56 18.50 10.30
C ALA A 136 -9.27 17.43 11.37
N THR A 137 -8.74 17.86 12.51
CA THR A 137 -8.47 16.99 13.67
C THR A 137 -9.63 16.99 14.69
N THR A 138 -10.79 17.54 14.34
CA THR A 138 -11.97 17.59 15.21
C THR A 138 -12.92 16.46 14.89
N GLY A 139 -13.52 15.82 15.91
CA GLY A 139 -14.61 14.87 15.72
C GLY A 139 -15.94 15.56 15.41
N ALA A 140 -16.05 16.20 14.25
CA ALA A 140 -17.29 16.79 13.78
C ALA A 140 -17.82 16.03 12.57
N ALA A 141 -19.15 15.94 12.44
CA ALA A 141 -19.78 15.39 11.23
C ALA A 141 -19.31 16.15 9.98
N GLY A 142 -19.01 15.41 8.91
CA GLY A 142 -18.47 15.97 7.66
C GLY A 142 -16.94 16.09 7.63
N THR A 143 -16.25 15.85 8.76
CA THR A 143 -14.78 15.73 8.74
C THR A 143 -14.39 14.41 8.08
N PHE A 144 -13.39 14.43 7.20
CA PHE A 144 -12.95 13.26 6.47
C PHE A 144 -11.43 13.12 6.50
N PHE A 145 -10.97 11.92 6.20
CA PHE A 145 -9.57 11.65 5.91
C PHE A 145 -9.47 10.90 4.59
N THR A 146 -8.29 10.99 3.97
CA THR A 146 -7.93 10.22 2.78
C THR A 146 -6.52 9.67 2.96
N ALA A 147 -6.39 8.35 2.88
CA ALA A 147 -5.10 7.69 2.76
C ALA A 147 -4.76 7.57 1.27
N TYR A 148 -3.54 7.93 0.89
CA TYR A 148 -3.04 7.85 -0.47
C TYR A 148 -1.87 6.87 -0.54
N ALA A 149 -1.77 6.17 -1.67
CA ALA A 149 -0.58 5.45 -2.10
C ALA A 149 -0.22 5.88 -3.51
N PHE A 150 1.01 6.33 -3.73
CA PHE A 150 1.53 6.68 -5.06
C PHE A 150 2.68 5.74 -5.40
N GLY A 151 2.72 5.19 -6.60
CA GLY A 151 3.80 4.27 -7.02
C GLY A 151 4.16 4.53 -8.47
N ASP A 152 5.46 4.55 -8.74
CA ASP A 152 5.99 4.67 -10.11
C ASP A 152 6.63 3.31 -10.44
N LEU A 153 5.84 2.39 -11.00
CA LEU A 153 6.26 1.00 -11.13
C LEU A 153 7.21 0.75 -12.30
N ASN A 154 7.27 1.68 -13.25
CA ASN A 154 8.01 1.56 -14.52
C ASN A 154 9.16 2.60 -14.65
N GLY A 155 9.23 3.59 -13.77
CA GLY A 155 10.27 4.62 -13.70
C GLY A 155 10.09 5.79 -14.67
N ASP A 156 8.89 6.01 -15.21
CA ASP A 156 8.62 7.03 -16.24
C ASP A 156 8.16 8.39 -15.67
N THR A 157 8.22 8.56 -14.35
CA THR A 157 7.81 9.75 -13.59
C THR A 157 6.31 9.96 -13.46
N VAL A 158 5.48 9.11 -14.06
CA VAL A 158 4.05 9.09 -13.83
C VAL A 158 3.75 8.11 -12.68
N THR A 159 2.78 8.46 -11.83
CA THR A 159 2.48 7.69 -10.62
C THR A 159 1.08 7.09 -10.66
N SER A 160 1.01 5.79 -10.48
CA SER A 160 -0.19 5.06 -10.10
C SER A 160 -0.65 5.52 -8.71
N MET A 161 -1.87 6.05 -8.62
CA MET A 161 -2.44 6.56 -7.37
C MET A 161 -3.61 5.70 -6.90
N PHE A 162 -3.54 5.22 -5.67
CA PHE A 162 -4.63 4.58 -4.96
C PHE A 162 -5.02 5.43 -3.77
N SER A 163 -6.31 5.58 -3.51
CA SER A 163 -6.79 6.29 -2.33
C SER A 163 -7.97 5.60 -1.67
N LEU A 164 -8.04 5.73 -0.35
CA LEU A 164 -9.12 5.22 0.48
C LEU A 164 -9.52 6.31 1.46
N GLY A 165 -10.78 6.74 1.37
CA GLY A 165 -11.32 7.79 2.23
C GLY A 165 -12.16 7.24 3.38
N GLY A 166 -12.31 8.04 4.43
CA GLY A 166 -13.30 7.83 5.48
C GLY A 166 -13.87 9.15 5.96
N SER A 167 -15.12 9.16 6.42
CA SER A 167 -15.79 10.38 6.87
C SER A 167 -16.61 10.15 8.13
N ILE A 168 -16.63 11.15 9.00
CA ILE A 168 -17.44 11.15 10.22
C ILE A 168 -18.87 11.52 9.83
N GLN A 169 -19.80 10.63 10.14
CA GLN A 169 -21.22 10.80 9.87
C GLN A 169 -22.01 10.78 11.18
N SER A 170 -23.13 11.49 11.20
CA SER A 170 -24.10 11.38 12.30
C SER A 170 -24.85 10.06 12.16
N ALA A 171 -24.71 9.18 13.13
CA ALA A 171 -25.47 7.94 13.23
C ALA A 171 -26.94 8.23 13.54
N THR A 172 -27.83 7.42 12.98
CA THR A 172 -29.29 7.51 13.20
C THR A 172 -29.70 7.37 14.67
N SER A 173 -28.84 6.75 15.50
CA SER A 173 -29.01 6.56 16.94
C SER A 173 -28.54 7.74 17.81
N GLY A 174 -28.07 8.85 17.22
CA GLY A 174 -27.71 10.07 17.95
C GLY A 174 -26.25 10.17 18.41
N GLY A 175 -25.29 9.73 17.58
CA GLY A 175 -23.86 9.85 17.84
C GLY A 175 -23.04 10.08 16.57
N LEU A 176 -21.73 10.31 16.69
CA LEU A 176 -20.82 10.46 15.55
C LEU A 176 -20.05 9.15 15.31
N VAL A 177 -20.16 8.61 14.11
CA VAL A 177 -19.47 7.37 13.71
C VAL A 177 -18.60 7.65 12.50
N LEU A 178 -17.37 7.15 12.51
CA LEU A 178 -16.49 7.19 11.36
C LEU A 178 -16.79 6.00 10.44
N THR A 179 -17.12 6.31 9.19
CA THR A 179 -17.37 5.30 8.15
C THR A 179 -16.27 5.37 7.10
N ILE A 180 -15.63 4.23 6.84
CA ILE A 180 -14.63 4.09 5.78
C ILE A 180 -15.36 3.79 4.46
N ALA A 181 -14.90 4.38 3.36
CA ALA A 181 -15.44 4.09 2.04
C ALA A 181 -15.27 2.60 1.70
N PRO A 182 -16.29 1.94 1.13
CA PRO A 182 -16.21 0.52 0.79
C PRO A 182 -15.32 0.24 -0.42
N ASN A 183 -15.06 1.26 -1.25
CA ASN A 183 -14.33 1.15 -2.50
C ASN A 183 -13.04 1.97 -2.45
N PHE A 184 -11.99 1.43 -3.07
CA PHE A 184 -10.77 2.17 -3.37
C PHE A 184 -11.00 3.05 -4.61
N ALA A 185 -10.47 4.27 -4.58
CA ALA A 185 -10.37 5.10 -5.77
C ALA A 185 -8.98 4.89 -6.39
N GLU A 186 -8.95 4.61 -7.68
CA GLU A 186 -7.74 4.27 -8.43
C GLU A 186 -7.59 5.25 -9.58
N ASN A 187 -6.40 5.79 -9.78
CA ASN A 187 -6.03 6.58 -10.95
C ASN A 187 -4.77 5.96 -11.56
N MET A 188 -4.87 5.57 -12.83
CA MET A 188 -3.80 4.91 -13.60
C MET A 188 -3.16 3.71 -12.86
N PRO A 189 -3.93 2.68 -12.44
CA PRO A 189 -3.43 1.59 -11.60
C PRO A 189 -2.46 0.59 -12.30
N GLU A 190 -2.29 0.71 -13.62
CA GLU A 190 -1.55 -0.24 -14.45
C GLU A 190 -0.26 0.31 -15.07
N GLU A 191 0.19 1.52 -14.68
CA GLU A 191 1.57 1.91 -14.97
C GLU A 191 2.61 1.08 -14.22
#